data_AF-A0A5J4L4I8-F1
#
_entry.id   AF-A0A5J4L4I8-F1
#
_cell.length_a   1.000
_cell.length_b   1.000
_cell.length_c   1.000
_cell.angle_alpha   90.00
_cell.angle_beta   90.00
_cell.angle_gamma   90.00
#
_symmetry.space_group_name_H-M   'P 1'
#
loop_
_entity.id
_entity.type
_entity.pdbx_description
1 polymer ?
#
loop_
_entity_poly.entity_id
_entity_poly.type
_entity_poly.pdbx_seq_one_letter_code
_entity_poly.pdbx_strand_id
1 'polypeptide(L)'
;MEIFYVLVGLTVLGLIAYGLQIWAVRSTLKKGDKGLRGLEDKNKSISQLPTISILKPLKGLDDNLFDNLASFCTQDYPKYEIIFSLQDHNDPAYKVARKIKDKYPERDISIIVERCDDGLNPKVNNLIPAYKASKYQYILISDSNVMVDNNYLRGIVKHMDDPDVGLVSNVIKGIGGSSIGSIFENLHLNSFIIGSVCFLDRFLKMPCVIGKSMLMRKKDLEAIGGFRAVKDVLAEDYIIGKKIHKRGKKVVLSNHIIKNVNEYWNIKRFLNRHTRWGKLRWRLGGIKYFSELLGNPVFMSCLAILLWEVSRITISFALIVSFVKILGDYYLSTIMRRNEFEKIESSHSINSISPFYYLLSPIKDLVIGLVWFVPILSNTVVWRGNRYIIGKETLLKPCSEANAWRYRFVEAIKTKFA
;
A
#
# COMPACT_ATOMS: atom_id res chain seq x y z
N MET A 1 -16.40 17.17 -33.42
CA MET A 1 -17.38 17.49 -32.37
C MET A 1 -17.81 16.26 -31.57
N GLU A 2 -18.26 15.16 -32.19
CA GLU A 2 -18.74 13.98 -31.44
C GLU A 2 -17.70 13.35 -30.50
N ILE A 3 -16.46 13.14 -30.96
CA ILE A 3 -15.35 12.61 -30.14
C ILE A 3 -15.10 13.46 -28.89
N PHE A 4 -15.17 14.79 -29.02
CA PHE A 4 -14.99 15.71 -27.91
C PHE A 4 -16.06 15.52 -26.84
N TYR A 5 -17.34 15.48 -27.23
CA TYR A 5 -18.43 15.30 -26.28
C TYR A 5 -18.37 13.93 -25.58
N VAL A 6 -17.90 12.88 -26.27
CA VAL A 6 -17.64 11.58 -25.64
C VAL A 6 -16.54 11.70 -24.57
N LEU A 7 -15.42 12.34 -24.88
CA LEU A 7 -14.32 12.52 -23.93
C LEU A 7 -14.71 13.41 -22.75
N VAL A 8 -15.52 14.45 -22.98
CA VAL A 8 -16.12 15.27 -21.93
C VAL A 8 -17.02 14.42 -21.04
N GLY A 9 -17.91 13.60 -21.63
CA GLY A 9 -18.79 12.70 -20.89
C GLY A 9 -18.02 11.71 -20.02
N LEU A 10 -16.99 11.06 -20.56
CA LEU A 10 -16.12 10.16 -19.80
C LEU A 10 -15.36 10.87 -18.68
N THR A 11 -14.90 12.09 -18.92
CA THR A 11 -14.22 12.91 -17.91
C THR A 11 -15.17 13.31 -16.79
N VAL A 12 -16.41 13.70 -17.12
CA VAL A 12 -17.45 14.03 -16.12
C VAL A 12 -17.79 12.80 -15.27
N LEU A 13 -17.95 11.62 -15.89
CA LEU A 13 -18.12 10.37 -15.14
C LEU A 13 -16.92 10.09 -14.22
N GLY A 14 -15.70 10.37 -14.68
CA GLY A 14 -14.51 10.25 -13.86
C GLY A 14 -14.47 11.23 -12.68
N LEU A 15 -14.91 12.47 -12.87
CA LEU A 15 -15.05 13.45 -11.80
C LEU A 15 -16.12 13.03 -10.76
N ILE A 16 -17.24 12.45 -11.22
CA ILE A 16 -18.27 11.89 -10.32
C ILE A 16 -17.68 10.74 -9.50
N ALA A 17 -16.97 9.80 -10.16
CA ALA A 17 -16.31 8.70 -9.47
C ALA A 17 -15.28 9.18 -8.44
N TYR A 18 -14.48 10.20 -8.80
CA TYR A 18 -13.54 10.84 -7.89
C TYR A 18 -14.22 11.53 -6.70
N GLY A 19 -15.35 12.21 -6.92
CA GLY A 19 -16.19 12.76 -5.84
C GLY A 19 -16.71 11.67 -4.89
N LEU A 20 -17.14 10.52 -5.42
CA LEU A 20 -17.53 9.35 -4.61
C LEU A 20 -16.36 8.77 -3.81
N GLN A 21 -15.15 8.74 -4.37
CA GLN A 21 -13.94 8.35 -3.65
C GLN A 21 -13.68 9.29 -2.47
N ILE A 22 -13.73 10.61 -2.69
CA ILE A 22 -13.58 11.61 -1.61
C ILE A 22 -14.62 11.39 -0.52
N TRP A 23 -15.89 11.17 -0.90
CA TRP A 23 -16.95 10.89 0.05
C TRP A 23 -16.72 9.59 0.83
N ALA A 24 -16.23 8.53 0.17
CA ALA A 24 -15.91 7.28 0.82
C ALA A 24 -14.78 7.42 1.84
N VAL A 25 -13.70 8.16 1.52
CA VAL A 25 -12.62 8.45 2.46
C VAL A 25 -13.16 9.21 3.66
N ARG A 26 -13.87 10.33 3.43
CA ARG A 26 -14.48 11.12 4.50
C ARG A 26 -15.39 10.27 5.39
N SER A 27 -16.22 9.40 4.83
CA SER A 27 -17.09 8.54 5.62
C SER A 27 -16.33 7.48 6.42
N THR A 28 -15.25 6.93 5.86
CA THR A 28 -14.43 5.91 6.54
C THR A 28 -13.71 6.52 7.73
N LEU A 29 -13.11 7.70 7.56
CA LEU A 29 -12.40 8.40 8.62
C LEU A 29 -13.35 8.94 9.71
N LYS A 30 -14.53 9.49 9.34
CA LYS A 30 -15.54 9.94 10.33
C LYS A 30 -16.09 8.82 11.23
N LYS A 31 -16.17 7.58 10.72
CA LYS A 31 -16.53 6.42 11.57
C LYS A 31 -15.45 6.16 12.63
N GLY A 32 -14.20 6.54 12.35
CA GLY A 32 -13.06 6.46 13.26
C GLY A 32 -13.24 7.35 14.47
N ASP A 33 -13.47 8.65 14.24
CA ASP A 33 -13.68 9.63 15.32
C ASP A 33 -14.74 9.19 16.33
N LYS A 34 -15.88 8.63 15.88
CA LYS A 34 -16.94 8.15 16.78
C LYS A 34 -16.53 6.90 17.56
N GLY A 35 -15.88 5.94 16.91
CA GLY A 35 -15.40 4.71 17.56
C GLY A 35 -14.13 4.91 18.40
N LEU A 36 -13.44 6.05 18.26
CA LEU A 36 -12.25 6.42 19.02
C LEU A 36 -12.60 7.32 20.21
N ARG A 37 -13.64 8.15 20.14
CA ARG A 37 -14.24 8.78 21.34
C ARG A 37 -14.83 7.74 22.29
N GLY A 38 -15.27 6.60 21.77
CA GLY A 38 -15.59 5.42 22.58
C GLY A 38 -14.38 4.68 23.17
N LEU A 39 -13.13 5.10 22.92
CA LEU A 39 -11.97 4.54 23.63
C LEU A 39 -11.88 5.01 25.09
N GLU A 40 -12.68 6.00 25.47
CA GLU A 40 -12.91 6.34 26.88
C GLU A 40 -13.74 5.28 27.61
N ASP A 41 -14.31 4.29 26.90
CA ASP A 41 -14.80 3.06 27.52
C ASP A 41 -13.60 2.21 27.98
N LYS A 42 -13.02 2.61 29.12
CA LYS A 42 -12.01 1.91 29.92
C LYS A 42 -12.47 0.52 30.44
N ASN A 43 -13.57 -0.01 29.92
CA ASN A 43 -14.27 -1.16 30.48
C ASN A 43 -13.76 -2.52 29.98
N LYS A 44 -12.92 -2.60 28.93
CA LYS A 44 -12.11 -3.80 28.70
C LYS A 44 -10.84 -3.70 29.55
N SER A 45 -10.79 -4.50 30.61
CA SER A 45 -9.57 -4.72 31.37
C SER A 45 -8.41 -4.95 30.42
N ILE A 46 -7.28 -4.30 30.67
CA ILE A 46 -6.02 -4.46 29.93
C ILE A 46 -5.64 -5.95 29.81
N SER A 47 -6.06 -6.80 30.75
CA SER A 47 -5.84 -8.25 30.73
C SER A 47 -6.65 -9.04 29.69
N GLN A 48 -7.64 -8.44 29.02
CA GLN A 48 -8.54 -9.13 28.07
C GLN A 48 -8.20 -8.88 26.59
N LEU A 49 -7.23 -8.03 26.29
CA LEU A 49 -6.81 -7.81 24.90
C LEU A 49 -6.03 -9.02 24.38
N PRO A 50 -6.29 -9.47 23.14
CA PRO A 50 -5.66 -10.67 22.64
C PRO A 50 -4.18 -10.45 22.32
N THR A 51 -3.39 -11.50 22.41
CA THR A 51 -1.96 -11.43 22.10
C THR A 51 -1.68 -11.41 20.60
N ILE A 52 -0.71 -10.60 20.16
CA ILE A 52 -0.38 -10.37 18.74
C ILE A 52 1.10 -10.67 18.48
N SER A 53 1.38 -11.47 17.46
CA SER A 53 2.72 -11.63 16.87
C SER A 53 2.86 -10.73 15.66
N ILE A 54 3.77 -9.75 15.73
CA ILE A 54 4.03 -8.80 14.65
C ILE A 54 5.17 -9.32 13.79
N LEU A 55 4.89 -9.65 12.54
CA LEU A 55 5.88 -10.11 11.57
C LEU A 55 6.31 -8.94 10.68
N LYS A 56 7.60 -8.60 10.75
CA LYS A 56 8.23 -7.49 10.03
C LYS A 56 9.30 -8.03 9.09
N PRO A 57 8.96 -8.41 7.86
CA PRO A 57 9.94 -8.88 6.88
C PRO A 57 10.81 -7.71 6.41
N LEU A 58 12.12 -7.81 6.59
CA LEU A 58 13.08 -6.76 6.23
C LEU A 58 13.93 -7.18 5.02
N LYS A 59 14.24 -6.21 4.16
CA LYS A 59 15.17 -6.37 3.04
C LYS A 59 15.72 -5.00 2.62
N GLY A 60 17.03 -4.79 2.78
CA GLY A 60 17.67 -3.51 2.52
C GLY A 60 17.21 -2.39 3.44
N LEU A 61 17.69 -1.18 3.20
CA LEU A 61 17.30 0.01 3.97
C LEU A 61 16.14 0.72 3.28
N ASP A 62 14.97 0.72 3.93
CA ASP A 62 13.89 1.66 3.59
C ASP A 62 14.11 3.01 4.27
N ASP A 63 13.47 4.05 3.73
CA ASP A 63 13.56 5.40 4.28
C ASP A 63 13.07 5.40 5.74
N ASN A 64 13.89 5.97 6.63
CA ASN A 64 13.64 6.02 8.07
C ASN A 64 13.36 4.65 8.72
N LEU A 65 14.04 3.59 8.25
CA LEU A 65 13.83 2.22 8.75
C LEU A 65 13.87 2.14 10.29
N PHE A 66 14.81 2.83 10.95
CA PHE A 66 14.91 2.79 12.41
C PHE A 66 13.61 3.29 13.08
N ASP A 67 13.12 4.47 12.70
CA ASP A 67 11.91 5.04 13.30
C ASP A 67 10.64 4.25 12.95
N ASN A 68 10.58 3.72 11.72
CA ASN A 68 9.51 2.81 11.31
C ASN A 68 9.43 1.59 12.23
N LEU A 69 10.58 0.94 12.52
CA LEU A 69 10.62 -0.21 13.42
C LEU A 69 10.37 0.20 14.88
N ALA A 70 10.95 1.32 15.34
CA ALA A 70 10.80 1.83 16.70
C ALA A 70 9.34 2.14 17.04
N SER A 71 8.55 2.63 16.08
CA SER A 71 7.12 2.92 16.28
C SER A 71 6.29 1.70 16.72
N PHE A 72 6.74 0.48 16.43
CA PHE A 72 6.09 -0.74 16.87
C PHE A 72 6.49 -1.16 18.29
N CYS A 73 7.57 -0.61 18.84
CA CYS A 73 8.02 -0.85 20.22
C CYS A 73 7.33 0.06 21.24
N THR A 74 6.67 1.13 20.80
CA THR A 74 6.03 2.13 21.66
C THR A 74 4.51 1.97 21.73
N GLN A 75 3.98 0.82 21.31
CA GLN A 75 2.55 0.56 21.33
C GLN A 75 2.03 0.51 22.77
N ASP A 76 0.95 1.25 23.05
CA ASP A 76 0.12 1.08 24.24
C ASP A 76 -0.72 -0.19 24.05
N TYR A 77 -0.08 -1.33 24.27
CA TYR A 77 -0.69 -2.64 24.17
C TYR A 77 -0.05 -3.59 25.18
N PRO A 78 -0.84 -4.39 25.91
CA PRO A 78 -0.34 -5.15 27.06
C PRO A 78 0.67 -6.24 26.71
N LYS A 79 0.38 -7.04 25.67
CA LYS A 79 1.18 -8.21 25.35
C LYS A 79 1.23 -8.48 23.85
N TYR A 80 2.40 -8.30 23.28
CA TYR A 80 2.71 -8.57 21.88
C TYR A 80 4.20 -8.88 21.74
N GLU A 81 4.57 -9.55 20.65
CA GLU A 81 5.97 -9.75 20.26
C GLU A 81 6.22 -9.15 18.88
N ILE A 82 7.48 -8.82 18.60
CA ILE A 82 7.93 -8.34 17.30
C ILE A 82 8.99 -9.31 16.77
N ILE A 83 8.75 -9.80 15.56
CA ILE A 83 9.66 -10.70 14.86
C ILE A 83 10.15 -9.97 13.61
N PHE A 84 11.39 -9.50 13.67
CA PHE A 84 12.11 -9.00 12.49
C PHE A 84 12.67 -10.19 11.72
N SER A 85 12.29 -10.35 10.45
CA SER A 85 12.73 -11.49 9.65
C SER A 85 13.51 -11.10 8.40
N LEU A 86 14.65 -11.76 8.23
CA LEU A 86 15.62 -11.53 7.16
C LEU A 86 16.08 -12.87 6.58
N GLN A 87 16.67 -12.84 5.38
CA GLN A 87 17.22 -14.01 4.69
C GLN A 87 18.74 -14.13 4.85
N ASP A 88 19.40 -13.03 5.24
CA ASP A 88 20.85 -12.91 5.20
C ASP A 88 21.32 -11.96 6.32
N HIS A 89 22.36 -12.36 7.05
CA HIS A 89 23.00 -11.56 8.09
C HIS A 89 23.71 -10.32 7.53
N ASN A 90 24.10 -10.37 6.26
CA ASN A 90 24.75 -9.26 5.56
C ASN A 90 23.75 -8.20 5.07
N ASP A 91 22.45 -8.45 5.18
CA ASP A 91 21.46 -7.43 4.83
C ASP A 91 21.61 -6.21 5.78
N PRO A 92 21.75 -4.98 5.26
CA PRO A 92 21.99 -3.82 6.10
C PRO A 92 20.84 -3.55 7.09
N ALA A 93 19.63 -4.06 6.84
CA ALA A 93 18.53 -3.99 7.78
C ALA A 93 18.80 -4.77 9.09
N TYR A 94 19.66 -5.79 9.07
CA TYR A 94 20.01 -6.57 10.26
C TYR A 94 20.63 -5.70 11.35
N LYS A 95 21.54 -4.79 10.97
CA LYS A 95 22.17 -3.84 11.91
C LYS A 95 21.13 -2.91 12.55
N VAL A 96 20.13 -2.47 11.79
CA VAL A 96 19.05 -1.62 12.30
C VAL A 96 18.15 -2.41 13.26
N ALA A 97 17.76 -3.63 12.89
CA ALA A 97 16.96 -4.52 13.74
C ALA A 97 17.66 -4.82 15.08
N ARG A 98 18.99 -5.06 15.06
CA ARG A 98 19.81 -5.21 16.27
C ARG A 98 19.76 -3.97 17.16
N LYS A 99 20.01 -2.79 16.59
CA LYS A 99 19.90 -1.51 17.33
C LYS A 99 18.53 -1.30 17.97
N ILE A 100 17.45 -1.70 17.29
CA ILE A 100 16.10 -1.62 17.85
C ILE A 100 15.94 -2.59 19.02
N LYS A 101 16.38 -3.84 18.87
CA LYS A 101 16.34 -4.83 19.96
C LYS A 101 17.14 -4.36 21.19
N ASP A 102 18.32 -3.81 20.97
CA ASP A 102 19.19 -3.31 22.05
C ASP A 102 18.61 -2.06 22.74
N LYS A 103 17.88 -1.21 22.00
CA LYS A 103 17.24 0.01 22.52
C LYS A 103 15.97 -0.27 23.34
N TYR A 104 15.25 -1.35 23.05
CA TYR A 104 13.99 -1.72 23.71
C TYR A 104 14.09 -3.12 24.37
N PRO A 105 14.99 -3.30 25.36
CA PRO A 105 15.24 -4.61 25.97
C PRO A 105 14.02 -5.17 26.73
N GLU A 106 13.07 -4.33 27.11
CA GLU A 106 11.82 -4.70 27.79
C GLU A 106 10.77 -5.29 26.85
N ARG A 107 10.97 -5.20 25.52
CA ARG A 107 10.04 -5.73 24.52
C ARG A 107 10.46 -7.12 24.06
N ASP A 108 9.49 -8.00 23.83
CA ASP A 108 9.71 -9.33 23.25
C ASP A 108 10.05 -9.19 21.76
N ILE A 109 11.33 -8.99 21.47
CA ILE A 109 11.87 -8.78 20.13
C ILE A 109 12.77 -9.94 19.73
N SER A 110 12.36 -10.62 18.66
CA SER A 110 13.14 -11.69 18.01
C SER A 110 13.63 -11.23 16.65
N ILE A 111 14.87 -11.59 16.31
CA ILE A 111 15.44 -11.37 14.98
C ILE A 111 15.72 -12.76 14.40
N ILE A 112 14.99 -13.11 13.35
CA ILE A 112 15.12 -14.40 12.67
C ILE A 112 15.82 -14.14 11.34
N VAL A 113 16.99 -14.73 11.21
CA VAL A 113 17.74 -14.72 9.95
C VAL A 113 17.79 -16.15 9.46
N GLU A 114 16.89 -16.48 8.55
CA GLU A 114 16.74 -17.82 8.02
C GLU A 114 16.46 -17.72 6.52
N ARG A 115 17.33 -18.36 5.72
CA ARG A 115 17.11 -18.46 4.30
C ARG A 115 15.98 -19.46 4.02
N CYS A 116 14.94 -18.99 3.36
CA CYS A 116 13.80 -19.81 2.96
C CYS A 116 13.57 -19.62 1.45
N ASP A 117 13.58 -20.73 0.72
CA ASP A 117 13.38 -20.76 -0.73
C ASP A 117 12.14 -21.61 -1.09
N ASP A 118 11.12 -21.60 -0.20
CA ASP A 118 9.89 -22.40 -0.37
C ASP A 118 9.11 -22.02 -1.64
N GLY A 119 9.16 -20.74 -2.05
CA GLY A 119 8.54 -20.24 -3.28
C GLY A 119 9.24 -19.04 -3.89
N LEU A 120 8.61 -18.46 -4.91
CA LEU A 120 9.19 -17.36 -5.71
C LEU A 120 8.98 -15.96 -5.11
N ASN A 121 8.08 -15.80 -4.14
CA ASN A 121 7.83 -14.51 -3.50
C ASN A 121 8.82 -14.29 -2.33
N PRO A 122 9.84 -13.41 -2.48
CA PRO A 122 10.81 -13.15 -1.42
C PRO A 122 10.20 -12.61 -0.11
N LYS A 123 9.11 -11.85 -0.17
CA LYS A 123 8.44 -11.37 1.05
C LYS A 123 7.79 -12.53 1.80
N VAL A 124 7.10 -13.43 1.09
CA VAL A 124 6.48 -14.62 1.70
C VAL A 124 7.54 -15.55 2.27
N ASN A 125 8.66 -15.74 1.56
CA ASN A 125 9.80 -16.50 2.07
C ASN A 125 10.35 -15.90 3.37
N ASN A 126 10.45 -14.57 3.52
CA ASN A 126 10.81 -13.95 4.81
C ASN A 126 9.76 -14.19 5.90
N LEU A 127 8.48 -14.29 5.54
CA LEU A 127 7.38 -14.45 6.50
C LEU A 127 7.27 -15.89 7.02
N ILE A 128 7.66 -16.91 6.25
CA ILE A 128 7.49 -18.32 6.63
C ILE A 128 8.25 -18.67 7.92
N PRO A 129 9.57 -18.41 8.05
CA PRO A 129 10.30 -18.66 9.30
C PRO A 129 9.76 -17.84 10.47
N ALA A 130 9.45 -16.56 10.23
CA ALA A 130 8.89 -15.64 11.22
C ALA A 130 7.56 -16.16 11.79
N TYR A 131 6.72 -16.67 10.90
CA TYR A 131 5.43 -17.25 11.25
C TYR A 131 5.57 -18.55 12.02
N LYS A 132 6.52 -19.42 11.65
CA LYS A 132 6.81 -20.66 12.39
C LYS A 132 7.20 -20.37 13.85
N ALA A 133 7.98 -19.31 14.08
CA ALA A 133 8.41 -18.88 15.41
C ALA A 133 7.37 -18.07 16.20
N SER A 134 6.29 -17.61 15.55
CA SER A 134 5.25 -16.81 16.20
C SER A 134 4.52 -17.57 17.31
N LYS A 135 4.41 -16.95 18.48
CA LYS A 135 3.85 -17.54 19.70
C LYS A 135 2.35 -17.30 19.85
N TYR A 136 1.82 -16.24 19.24
CA TYR A 136 0.47 -15.75 19.55
C TYR A 136 -0.59 -16.08 18.50
N GLN A 137 -1.84 -15.95 18.93
CA GLN A 137 -3.02 -16.37 18.19
C GLN A 137 -3.43 -15.38 17.07
N TYR A 138 -2.95 -14.14 17.10
CA TYR A 138 -3.11 -13.18 16.03
C TYR A 138 -1.77 -12.89 15.37
N ILE A 139 -1.79 -12.83 14.04
CA ILE A 139 -0.63 -12.49 13.22
C ILE A 139 -0.87 -11.13 12.59
N LEU A 140 0.02 -10.19 12.86
CA LEU A 140 0.07 -8.91 12.18
C LEU A 140 1.25 -8.88 11.22
N ILE A 141 1.00 -8.76 9.92
CA ILE A 141 2.05 -8.47 8.94
C ILE A 141 2.15 -6.96 8.78
N SER A 142 3.36 -6.41 8.80
CA SER A 142 3.57 -5.03 8.40
C SER A 142 4.89 -4.82 7.67
N ASP A 143 4.87 -4.02 6.60
CA ASP A 143 6.06 -3.70 5.80
C ASP A 143 7.08 -2.87 6.63
N SER A 144 8.34 -2.88 6.22
CA SER A 144 9.46 -2.17 6.83
C SER A 144 9.40 -0.64 6.70
N ASN A 145 8.65 -0.12 5.72
CA ASN A 145 8.47 1.31 5.49
C ASN A 145 7.16 1.88 6.08
N VAL A 146 6.55 1.13 7.02
CA VAL A 146 5.33 1.53 7.71
C VAL A 146 5.67 2.05 9.10
N MET A 147 5.13 3.22 9.41
CA MET A 147 5.18 3.88 10.71
C MET A 147 3.75 4.02 11.27
N VAL A 148 3.61 3.82 12.57
CA VAL A 148 2.32 3.81 13.27
C VAL A 148 2.35 4.67 14.53
N ASP A 149 1.19 5.08 15.04
CA ASP A 149 1.09 5.73 16.34
C ASP A 149 0.96 4.70 17.48
N ASN A 150 1.05 5.16 18.74
CA ASN A 150 1.05 4.28 19.91
C ASN A 150 -0.28 3.52 20.14
N ASN A 151 -1.39 3.98 19.55
CA ASN A 151 -2.72 3.39 19.71
C ASN A 151 -3.07 2.40 18.58
N TYR A 152 -2.17 2.20 17.62
CA TYR A 152 -2.41 1.43 16.42
C TYR A 152 -2.90 0.00 16.70
N LEU A 153 -2.23 -0.76 17.57
CA LEU A 153 -2.65 -2.14 17.89
C LEU A 153 -4.06 -2.19 18.51
N ARG A 154 -4.37 -1.29 19.45
CA ARG A 154 -5.73 -1.17 20.02
C ARG A 154 -6.76 -0.79 18.94
N GLY A 155 -6.39 0.13 18.06
CA GLY A 155 -7.22 0.64 16.98
C GLY A 155 -7.66 -0.44 15.99
N ILE A 156 -6.76 -1.36 15.63
CA ILE A 156 -7.06 -2.43 14.67
C ILE A 156 -7.69 -3.66 15.32
N VAL A 157 -7.31 -4.00 16.57
CA VAL A 157 -7.72 -5.26 17.18
C VAL A 157 -9.21 -5.29 17.53
N LYS A 158 -9.83 -4.13 17.78
CA LYS A 158 -11.29 -4.04 18.06
C LYS A 158 -12.14 -4.65 16.97
N HIS A 159 -11.68 -4.64 15.72
CA HIS A 159 -12.39 -5.27 14.61
C HIS A 159 -12.44 -6.80 14.75
N MET A 160 -11.52 -7.40 15.50
CA MET A 160 -11.47 -8.82 15.81
C MET A 160 -12.39 -9.22 16.98
N ASP A 161 -13.15 -8.28 17.56
CA ASP A 161 -14.22 -8.63 18.50
C ASP A 161 -15.38 -9.35 17.78
N ASP A 162 -15.59 -9.04 16.49
CA ASP A 162 -16.49 -9.80 15.63
C ASP A 162 -15.82 -11.15 15.23
N PRO A 163 -16.38 -12.30 15.63
CA PRO A 163 -15.83 -13.62 15.31
C PRO A 163 -15.85 -13.96 13.81
N ASP A 164 -16.64 -13.24 13.01
CA ASP A 164 -16.69 -13.38 11.56
C ASP A 164 -15.55 -12.65 10.86
N VAL A 165 -14.90 -11.69 11.51
CA VAL A 165 -13.75 -10.99 10.94
C VAL A 165 -12.53 -11.90 10.98
N GLY A 166 -12.03 -12.22 9.78
CA GLY A 166 -10.82 -13.03 9.59
C GLY A 166 -9.58 -12.22 9.22
N LEU A 167 -9.77 -11.02 8.63
CA LEU A 167 -8.68 -10.13 8.23
C LEU A 167 -9.06 -8.67 8.39
N VAL A 168 -8.17 -7.89 8.97
CA VAL A 168 -8.23 -6.44 9.05
C VAL A 168 -7.05 -5.85 8.27
N SER A 169 -7.34 -4.97 7.32
CA SER A 169 -6.35 -4.13 6.62
C SER A 169 -6.58 -2.67 6.97
N ASN A 170 -5.65 -1.78 6.65
CA ASN A 170 -5.71 -0.36 7.04
C ASN A 170 -5.70 0.57 5.83
N VAL A 171 -6.35 1.72 5.98
CA VAL A 171 -6.11 2.86 5.10
C VAL A 171 -4.67 3.34 5.27
N ILE A 172 -4.05 3.72 4.15
CA ILE A 172 -2.63 4.13 4.11
C ILE A 172 -2.50 5.59 3.69
N LYS A 173 -1.51 6.29 4.26
CA LYS A 173 -1.11 7.64 3.89
C LYS A 173 0.37 7.67 3.57
N GLY A 174 0.75 8.22 2.43
CA GLY A 174 2.14 8.55 2.12
C GLY A 174 2.62 9.79 2.88
N ILE A 175 3.80 9.70 3.50
CA ILE A 175 4.47 10.80 4.21
C ILE A 175 5.93 10.95 3.76
N GLY A 176 6.57 12.05 4.15
CA GLY A 176 7.90 12.44 3.67
C GLY A 176 7.81 13.22 2.35
N GLY A 177 8.92 13.35 1.61
CA GLY A 177 8.87 13.86 0.23
C GLY A 177 9.99 14.82 -0.11
N SER A 178 11.24 14.36 -0.01
CA SER A 178 12.43 15.14 -0.34
C SER A 178 12.88 15.01 -1.81
N SER A 179 12.14 14.29 -2.64
CA SER A 179 12.49 14.08 -4.06
C SER A 179 11.25 13.90 -4.93
N ILE A 180 11.36 14.16 -6.24
CA ILE A 180 10.21 14.13 -7.14
C ILE A 180 9.48 12.77 -7.16
N GLY A 181 10.23 11.65 -7.07
CA GLY A 181 9.64 10.32 -7.03
C GLY A 181 8.89 10.03 -5.74
N SER A 182 9.35 10.55 -4.58
CA SER A 182 8.64 10.38 -3.31
C SER A 182 7.43 11.28 -3.21
N ILE A 183 7.53 12.50 -3.76
CA ILE A 183 6.40 13.42 -3.90
C ILE A 183 5.30 12.76 -4.75
N PHE A 184 5.63 12.22 -5.93
CA PHE A 184 4.65 11.57 -6.80
C PHE A 184 4.04 10.32 -6.17
N GLU A 185 4.85 9.50 -5.48
CA GLU A 185 4.35 8.35 -4.71
C GLU A 185 3.34 8.81 -3.65
N ASN A 186 3.72 9.77 -2.81
CA ASN A 186 2.87 10.24 -1.72
C ASN A 186 1.56 10.86 -2.24
N LEU A 187 1.62 11.66 -3.31
CA LEU A 187 0.44 12.19 -3.97
C LEU A 187 -0.45 11.08 -4.54
N HIS A 188 0.11 9.98 -5.08
CA HIS A 188 -0.69 8.85 -5.58
C HIS A 188 -1.34 8.06 -4.44
N LEU A 189 -0.61 7.83 -3.36
CA LEU A 189 -1.11 7.15 -2.16
C LEU A 189 -2.24 7.94 -1.50
N ASN A 190 -2.06 9.25 -1.36
CA ASN A 190 -2.98 10.16 -0.66
C ASN A 190 -4.19 10.58 -1.51
N SER A 191 -4.24 10.16 -2.78
CA SER A 191 -5.39 10.40 -3.66
C SER A 191 -5.99 9.09 -4.15
N PHE A 192 -5.45 8.55 -5.24
CA PHE A 192 -6.00 7.40 -5.95
C PHE A 192 -6.08 6.15 -5.07
N ILE A 193 -5.03 5.82 -4.31
CA ILE A 193 -5.00 4.55 -3.56
C ILE A 193 -5.98 4.58 -2.37
N ILE A 194 -5.87 5.57 -1.48
CA ILE A 194 -6.81 5.69 -0.36
C ILE A 194 -8.25 5.88 -0.85
N GLY A 195 -8.46 6.68 -1.90
CA GLY A 195 -9.76 6.91 -2.52
C GLY A 195 -10.38 5.63 -3.06
N SER A 196 -9.63 4.86 -3.84
CA SER A 196 -10.09 3.61 -4.44
C SER A 196 -10.39 2.55 -3.38
N VAL A 197 -9.53 2.38 -2.38
CA VAL A 197 -9.72 1.37 -1.33
C VAL A 197 -10.96 1.67 -0.49
N CYS A 198 -11.15 2.94 -0.10
CA CYS A 198 -12.37 3.35 0.61
C CYS A 198 -13.63 3.20 -0.27
N PHE A 199 -13.55 3.53 -1.56
CA PHE A 199 -14.66 3.40 -2.50
C PHE A 199 -15.09 1.94 -2.66
N LEU A 200 -14.14 1.03 -2.88
CA LEU A 200 -14.39 -0.41 -3.04
C LEU A 200 -15.04 -1.01 -1.79
N ASP A 201 -14.52 -0.68 -0.61
CA ASP A 201 -15.08 -1.13 0.67
C ASP A 201 -16.51 -0.60 0.87
N ARG A 202 -16.72 0.69 0.62
CA ARG A 202 -17.99 1.35 0.92
C ARG A 202 -19.11 0.91 -0.03
N PHE A 203 -18.89 1.00 -1.33
CA PHE A 203 -19.93 0.85 -2.35
C PHE A 203 -20.03 -0.55 -2.92
N LEU A 204 -18.89 -1.21 -3.11
CA LEU A 204 -18.87 -2.52 -3.77
C LEU A 204 -18.74 -3.69 -2.79
N LYS A 205 -18.52 -3.41 -1.50
CA LYS A 205 -18.22 -4.43 -0.48
C LYS A 205 -17.08 -5.36 -0.91
N MET A 206 -16.16 -4.82 -1.70
CA MET A 206 -15.05 -5.57 -2.28
C MET A 206 -13.82 -5.39 -1.38
N PRO A 207 -13.31 -6.46 -0.74
CA PRO A 207 -12.14 -6.36 0.09
C PRO A 207 -10.90 -6.08 -0.76
N CYS A 208 -10.33 -4.88 -0.62
CA CYS A 208 -9.06 -4.49 -1.22
C CYS A 208 -8.00 -4.45 -0.12
N VAL A 209 -7.33 -5.59 0.09
CA VAL A 209 -6.30 -5.73 1.13
C VAL A 209 -5.00 -5.10 0.64
N ILE A 210 -4.39 -4.27 1.49
CA ILE A 210 -3.05 -3.72 1.25
C ILE A 210 -2.07 -4.38 2.22
N GLY A 211 -1.03 -5.02 1.70
CA GLY A 211 -0.03 -5.81 2.45
C GLY A 211 0.89 -5.05 3.40
N LYS A 212 0.58 -3.78 3.71
CA LYS A 212 1.33 -2.90 4.63
C LYS A 212 0.91 -3.06 6.09
N SER A 213 -0.34 -3.46 6.30
CA SER A 213 -0.90 -3.84 7.58
C SER A 213 -1.98 -4.88 7.32
N MET A 214 -1.77 -6.07 7.87
CA MET A 214 -2.72 -7.17 7.79
C MET A 214 -2.75 -7.91 9.13
N LEU A 215 -3.76 -7.63 9.95
CA LEU A 215 -4.03 -8.40 11.16
C LEU A 215 -4.98 -9.55 10.81
N MET A 216 -4.63 -10.75 11.21
CA MET A 216 -5.41 -11.97 10.97
C MET A 216 -5.40 -12.86 12.20
N ARG A 217 -6.42 -13.71 12.33
CA ARG A 217 -6.36 -14.85 13.25
C ARG A 217 -5.44 -15.91 12.67
N LYS A 218 -4.52 -16.44 13.48
CA LYS A 218 -3.60 -17.51 13.08
C LYS A 218 -4.36 -18.72 12.51
N LYS A 219 -5.46 -19.12 13.15
CA LYS A 219 -6.34 -20.21 12.69
C LYS A 219 -6.95 -19.97 11.29
N ASP A 220 -7.32 -18.73 10.95
CA ASP A 220 -7.93 -18.43 9.66
C ASP A 220 -6.87 -18.41 8.55
N LEU A 221 -5.66 -17.96 8.87
CA LEU A 221 -4.49 -18.08 8.00
C LEU A 221 -4.10 -19.55 7.76
N GLU A 222 -4.10 -20.39 8.80
CA GLU A 222 -3.84 -21.84 8.68
C GLU A 222 -4.91 -22.52 7.83
N ALA A 223 -6.18 -22.15 8.00
CA ALA A 223 -7.29 -22.72 7.25
C ALA A 223 -7.24 -22.42 5.73
N ILE A 224 -6.45 -21.43 5.29
CA ILE A 224 -6.19 -21.17 3.86
C ILE A 224 -4.86 -21.77 3.36
N GLY A 225 -4.18 -22.57 4.19
CA GLY A 225 -2.90 -23.21 3.91
C GLY A 225 -1.65 -22.41 4.34
N GLY A 226 -1.84 -21.38 5.19
CA GLY A 226 -0.76 -20.53 5.67
C GLY A 226 -0.07 -19.72 4.58
N PHE A 227 1.13 -19.21 4.89
CA PHE A 227 1.93 -18.44 3.93
C PHE A 227 2.38 -19.26 2.71
N ARG A 228 2.58 -20.58 2.88
CA ARG A 228 2.95 -21.48 1.76
C ARG A 228 1.90 -21.50 0.65
N ALA A 229 0.63 -21.26 0.98
CA ALA A 229 -0.44 -21.20 -0.01
C ALA A 229 -0.37 -19.98 -0.95
N VAL A 230 0.53 -19.02 -0.68
CA VAL A 230 0.78 -17.82 -1.51
C VAL A 230 2.26 -17.60 -1.80
N LYS A 231 3.11 -18.62 -1.59
CA LYS A 231 4.58 -18.56 -1.76
C LYS A 231 5.03 -18.17 -3.17
N ASP A 232 4.21 -18.42 -4.18
CA ASP A 232 4.49 -18.10 -5.58
C ASP A 232 3.62 -16.97 -6.13
N VAL A 233 2.91 -16.22 -5.27
CA VAL A 233 1.96 -15.18 -5.69
C VAL A 233 2.54 -13.80 -5.44
N LEU A 234 2.52 -12.90 -6.42
CA LEU A 234 3.08 -11.54 -6.25
C LEU A 234 2.19 -10.59 -5.43
N ALA A 235 0.86 -10.70 -5.54
CA ALA A 235 -0.09 -9.99 -4.69
C ALA A 235 -0.57 -10.91 -3.57
N GLU A 236 0.35 -11.31 -2.69
CA GLU A 236 0.04 -12.26 -1.61
C GLU A 236 -1.07 -11.73 -0.69
N ASP A 237 -1.08 -10.43 -0.46
CA ASP A 237 -2.02 -9.69 0.38
C ASP A 237 -3.47 -9.82 -0.12
N TYR A 238 -3.70 -9.48 -1.39
CA TYR A 238 -5.00 -9.58 -2.02
C TYR A 238 -5.48 -11.04 -2.09
N ILE A 239 -4.61 -11.99 -2.41
CA ILE A 239 -4.99 -13.40 -2.51
C ILE A 239 -5.29 -14.00 -1.13
N ILE A 240 -4.56 -13.63 -0.07
CA ILE A 240 -4.91 -13.99 1.30
C ILE A 240 -6.32 -13.46 1.64
N GLY A 241 -6.58 -12.17 1.38
CA GLY A 241 -7.90 -11.57 1.59
C GLY A 241 -9.01 -12.29 0.83
N LYS A 242 -8.80 -12.58 -0.45
CA LYS A 242 -9.74 -13.31 -1.30
C LYS A 242 -10.01 -14.72 -0.76
N LYS A 243 -8.97 -15.45 -0.32
CA LYS A 243 -9.11 -16.80 0.24
C LYS A 243 -9.87 -16.80 1.57
N ILE A 244 -9.56 -15.86 2.48
CA ILE A 244 -10.29 -15.67 3.74
C ILE A 244 -11.76 -15.35 3.46
N HIS A 245 -12.02 -14.41 2.54
CA HIS A 245 -13.38 -14.03 2.18
C HIS A 245 -14.18 -15.20 1.58
N LYS A 246 -13.57 -16.00 0.70
CA LYS A 246 -14.19 -17.22 0.13
C LYS A 246 -14.55 -18.27 1.18
N ARG A 247 -13.95 -18.25 2.37
CA ARG A 247 -14.30 -19.12 3.50
C ARG A 247 -15.47 -18.57 4.34
N GLY A 248 -16.15 -17.52 3.89
CA GLY A 248 -17.26 -16.89 4.59
C GLY A 248 -16.84 -15.90 5.69
N LYS A 249 -15.54 -15.61 5.83
CA LYS A 249 -15.06 -14.60 6.78
C LYS A 249 -15.15 -13.19 6.20
N LYS A 250 -15.37 -12.22 7.07
CA LYS A 250 -15.32 -10.80 6.75
C LYS A 250 -13.87 -10.35 6.63
N VAL A 251 -13.59 -9.56 5.60
CA VAL A 251 -12.33 -8.85 5.42
C VAL A 251 -12.67 -7.37 5.49
N VAL A 252 -12.11 -6.67 6.49
CA VAL A 252 -12.54 -5.32 6.85
C VAL A 252 -11.43 -4.30 6.69
N LEU A 253 -11.80 -3.10 6.27
CA LEU A 253 -10.92 -1.95 6.23
C LEU A 253 -11.03 -1.15 7.53
N SER A 254 -9.96 -1.15 8.32
CA SER A 254 -9.81 -0.27 9.47
C SER A 254 -9.62 1.17 9.03
N ASN A 255 -10.25 2.08 9.77
CA ASN A 255 -10.11 3.52 9.62
C ASN A 255 -8.86 4.09 10.28
N HIS A 256 -8.07 3.26 10.96
CA HIS A 256 -6.81 3.69 11.54
C HIS A 256 -5.77 3.91 10.43
N ILE A 257 -5.35 5.16 10.23
CA ILE A 257 -4.40 5.55 9.19
C ILE A 257 -2.99 5.11 9.56
N ILE A 258 -2.39 4.25 8.75
CA ILE A 258 -0.95 3.94 8.86
C ILE A 258 -0.14 4.83 7.91
N LYS A 259 1.05 5.22 8.34
CA LYS A 259 1.94 6.08 7.56
C LYS A 259 2.91 5.21 6.76
N ASN A 260 2.95 5.43 5.45
CA ASN A 260 3.88 4.80 4.52
C ASN A 260 4.97 5.81 4.18
N VAL A 261 6.18 5.60 4.68
CA VAL A 261 7.29 6.54 4.56
C VAL A 261 7.94 6.43 3.18
N ASN A 262 8.00 7.55 2.45
CA ASN A 262 8.74 7.68 1.20
C ASN A 262 9.44 9.05 1.20
N GLU A 263 10.77 9.07 1.25
CA GLU A 263 11.56 10.28 1.43
C GLU A 263 12.47 10.55 0.22
N TYR A 264 13.32 9.59 -0.15
CA TYR A 264 14.41 9.78 -1.12
C TYR A 264 14.25 8.93 -2.38
N TRP A 265 13.04 8.91 -2.94
CA TRP A 265 12.71 8.13 -4.12
C TRP A 265 13.02 8.87 -5.42
N ASN A 266 13.84 8.27 -6.28
CA ASN A 266 13.93 8.71 -7.68
C ASN A 266 12.69 8.31 -8.49
N ILE A 267 12.49 8.98 -9.63
CA ILE A 267 11.34 8.75 -10.52
C ILE A 267 11.31 7.31 -11.08
N LYS A 268 12.47 6.69 -11.28
CA LYS A 268 12.59 5.29 -11.74
C LYS A 268 11.97 4.31 -10.73
N ARG A 269 12.17 4.53 -9.42
CA ARG A 269 11.57 3.73 -8.34
C ARG A 269 10.04 3.85 -8.34
N PHE A 270 9.53 5.07 -8.49
CA PHE A 270 8.10 5.35 -8.64
C PHE A 270 7.49 4.62 -9.86
N LEU A 271 8.07 4.83 -11.05
CA LEU A 271 7.59 4.20 -12.29
C LEU A 271 7.64 2.67 -12.22
N ASN A 272 8.70 2.09 -11.65
CA ASN A 272 8.81 0.65 -11.47
C ASN A 272 7.72 0.11 -10.53
N ARG A 273 7.46 0.77 -9.39
CA ARG A 273 6.39 0.38 -8.45
C ARG A 273 5.04 0.41 -9.15
N HIS A 274 4.68 1.50 -9.83
CA HIS A 274 3.36 1.63 -10.46
C HIS A 274 3.19 0.77 -11.70
N THR A 275 4.25 0.53 -12.47
CA THR A 275 4.22 -0.46 -13.56
C THR A 275 3.93 -1.86 -13.00
N ARG A 276 4.58 -2.24 -11.89
CA ARG A 276 4.35 -3.53 -11.23
C ARG A 276 2.93 -3.61 -10.67
N TRP A 277 2.44 -2.58 -10.01
CA TRP A 277 1.08 -2.55 -9.46
C TRP A 277 0.01 -2.55 -10.55
N GLY A 278 0.22 -1.84 -11.67
CA GLY A 278 -0.67 -1.93 -12.83
C GLY A 278 -0.72 -3.36 -13.39
N LYS A 279 0.43 -4.04 -13.50
CA LYS A 279 0.49 -5.45 -13.93
C LYS A 279 -0.25 -6.38 -12.99
N LEU A 280 -0.16 -6.15 -11.67
CA LEU A 280 -0.95 -6.89 -10.69
C LEU A 280 -2.45 -6.70 -10.92
N ARG A 281 -2.91 -5.45 -11.00
CA ARG A 281 -4.33 -5.13 -11.18
C ARG A 281 -4.88 -5.62 -12.51
N TRP A 282 -4.10 -5.54 -13.60
CA TRP A 282 -4.44 -6.15 -14.88
C TRP A 282 -4.62 -7.67 -14.77
N ARG A 283 -3.69 -8.38 -14.11
CA ARG A 283 -3.75 -9.85 -13.99
C ARG A 283 -4.81 -10.36 -13.02
N LEU A 284 -5.29 -9.50 -12.12
CA LEU A 284 -6.40 -9.79 -11.21
C LEU A 284 -7.76 -9.42 -11.80
N GLY A 285 -7.88 -8.24 -12.41
CA GLY A 285 -9.13 -7.65 -12.87
C GLY A 285 -9.49 -7.95 -14.32
N GLY A 286 -8.52 -8.31 -15.16
CA GLY A 286 -8.73 -8.51 -16.61
C GLY A 286 -9.37 -7.27 -17.23
N ILE A 287 -10.45 -7.46 -18.00
CA ILE A 287 -11.17 -6.36 -18.67
C ILE A 287 -11.67 -5.27 -17.69
N LYS A 288 -11.93 -5.61 -16.42
CA LYS A 288 -12.34 -4.62 -15.41
C LYS A 288 -11.26 -3.59 -15.12
N TYR A 289 -10.00 -3.86 -15.48
CA TYR A 289 -8.91 -2.90 -15.36
C TYR A 289 -9.15 -1.61 -16.16
N PHE A 290 -9.90 -1.68 -17.27
CA PHE A 290 -10.25 -0.50 -18.08
C PHE A 290 -11.11 0.50 -17.31
N SER A 291 -11.88 0.08 -16.30
CA SER A 291 -12.64 1.04 -15.48
C SER A 291 -11.73 1.90 -14.60
N GLU A 292 -10.47 1.51 -14.34
CA GLU A 292 -9.51 2.36 -13.60
C GLU A 292 -9.20 3.66 -14.35
N LEU A 293 -9.32 3.68 -15.67
CA LEU A 293 -9.06 4.88 -16.47
C LEU A 293 -10.07 5.99 -16.17
N LEU A 294 -11.32 5.63 -15.83
CA LEU A 294 -12.32 6.57 -15.32
C LEU A 294 -11.90 7.19 -13.98
N GLY A 295 -11.05 6.50 -13.21
CA GLY A 295 -10.46 7.03 -11.97
C GLY A 295 -9.38 8.10 -12.19
N ASN A 296 -9.04 8.43 -13.45
CA ASN A 296 -8.06 9.44 -13.80
C ASN A 296 -8.66 10.53 -14.72
N PRO A 297 -9.52 11.42 -14.18
CA PRO A 297 -10.20 12.44 -14.96
C PRO A 297 -9.24 13.45 -15.61
N VAL A 298 -8.07 13.72 -15.01
CA VAL A 298 -7.05 14.60 -15.61
C VAL A 298 -6.49 14.01 -16.89
N PHE A 299 -6.14 12.71 -16.89
CA PHE A 299 -5.67 12.06 -18.11
C PHE A 299 -6.76 12.05 -19.18
N MET A 300 -8.01 11.73 -18.80
CA MET A 300 -9.15 11.72 -19.72
C MET A 300 -9.43 13.09 -20.34
N SER A 301 -9.31 14.18 -19.58
CA SER A 301 -9.53 15.53 -20.11
C SER A 301 -8.42 15.94 -21.08
N CYS A 302 -7.17 15.54 -20.83
CA CYS A 302 -6.06 15.80 -21.74
C CYS A 302 -6.13 14.99 -23.05
N LEU A 303 -6.81 13.83 -23.07
CA LEU A 303 -7.06 13.10 -24.32
C LEU A 303 -7.88 13.93 -25.32
N ALA A 304 -8.74 14.85 -24.86
CA ALA A 304 -9.48 15.74 -25.75
C ALA A 304 -8.57 16.66 -26.59
N ILE A 305 -7.44 17.07 -26.01
CA ILE A 305 -6.42 17.88 -26.71
C ILE A 305 -5.71 17.03 -27.78
N LEU A 306 -5.44 15.76 -27.48
CA LEU A 306 -4.68 14.87 -28.36
C LEU A 306 -5.52 14.23 -29.47
N LEU A 307 -6.77 13.87 -29.19
CA LEU A 307 -7.61 13.04 -30.08
C LEU A 307 -8.65 13.85 -30.87
N TRP A 308 -8.83 15.14 -30.57
CA TRP A 308 -9.75 16.00 -31.31
C TRP A 308 -9.03 17.22 -31.91
N GLU A 309 -8.75 18.25 -31.11
CA GLU A 309 -8.00 19.42 -31.58
C GLU A 309 -7.36 20.19 -30.41
N VAL A 310 -6.27 20.90 -30.72
CA VAL A 310 -5.67 21.87 -29.81
C VAL A 310 -6.42 23.19 -29.99
N SER A 311 -7.36 23.48 -29.08
CA SER A 311 -8.14 24.72 -29.11
C SER A 311 -8.28 25.31 -27.71
N ARG A 312 -8.73 26.57 -27.62
CA ARG A 312 -8.99 27.22 -26.32
C ARG A 312 -9.96 26.41 -25.47
N ILE A 313 -10.94 25.76 -26.10
CA ILE A 313 -11.95 24.94 -25.44
C ILE A 313 -11.31 23.70 -24.79
N THR A 314 -10.51 22.93 -25.52
CA THR A 314 -9.90 21.69 -24.99
C THR A 314 -8.87 21.98 -23.90
N ILE A 315 -8.09 23.06 -24.05
CA ILE A 315 -7.13 23.51 -23.04
C ILE A 315 -7.85 23.99 -21.78
N SER A 316 -8.85 24.87 -21.91
CA SER A 316 -9.63 25.36 -20.76
C SER A 316 -10.31 24.20 -20.02
N PHE A 317 -10.86 23.23 -20.74
CA PHE A 317 -11.46 22.03 -20.14
C PHE A 317 -10.44 21.24 -19.30
N ALA A 318 -9.27 20.93 -19.86
CA ALA A 318 -8.22 20.20 -19.15
C ALA A 318 -7.70 20.97 -17.91
N LEU A 319 -7.58 22.30 -18.00
CA LEU A 319 -7.16 23.15 -16.88
C LEU A 319 -8.20 23.18 -15.76
N ILE A 320 -9.50 23.28 -16.09
CA ILE A 320 -10.58 23.25 -15.09
C ILE A 320 -10.58 21.90 -14.37
N VAL A 321 -10.49 20.79 -15.10
CA VAL A 321 -10.44 19.44 -14.52
C VAL A 321 -9.22 19.27 -13.60
N SER A 322 -8.06 19.78 -14.04
CA SER A 322 -6.83 19.78 -13.24
C SER A 322 -6.98 20.60 -11.96
N PHE A 323 -7.62 21.76 -12.03
CA PHE A 323 -7.89 22.60 -10.87
C PHE A 323 -8.82 21.92 -9.86
N VAL A 324 -9.93 21.32 -10.32
CA VAL A 324 -10.84 20.52 -9.48
C VAL A 324 -10.09 19.37 -8.79
N LYS A 325 -9.20 18.69 -9.53
CA LYS A 325 -8.36 17.61 -8.98
C LYS A 325 -7.41 18.10 -7.88
N ILE A 326 -6.74 19.24 -8.09
CA ILE A 326 -5.86 19.84 -7.08
C ILE A 326 -6.65 20.14 -5.80
N LEU A 327 -7.82 20.77 -5.93
CA LEU A 327 -8.68 21.09 -4.78
C LEU A 327 -9.15 19.84 -4.04
N GLY A 328 -9.54 18.79 -4.77
CA GLY A 328 -9.95 17.51 -4.20
C GLY A 328 -8.83 16.81 -3.43
N ASP A 329 -7.62 16.77 -3.98
CA ASP A 329 -6.48 16.12 -3.33
C ASP A 329 -6.01 16.90 -2.11
N TYR A 330 -6.00 18.24 -2.22
CA TYR A 330 -5.77 19.09 -1.06
C TYR A 330 -6.82 18.86 0.03
N TYR A 331 -8.09 18.78 -0.34
CA TYR A 331 -9.17 18.46 0.60
C TYR A 331 -8.96 17.09 1.29
N LEU A 332 -8.60 16.04 0.54
CA LEU A 332 -8.24 14.74 1.09
C LEU A 332 -7.10 14.85 2.11
N SER A 333 -6.06 15.62 1.80
CA SER A 333 -4.97 15.93 2.74
C SER A 333 -5.48 16.50 4.06
N THR A 334 -6.37 17.49 3.99
CA THR A 334 -6.87 18.19 5.18
C THR A 334 -7.71 17.26 6.07
N ILE A 335 -8.55 16.41 5.48
CA ILE A 335 -9.34 15.46 6.26
C ILE A 335 -8.45 14.38 6.89
N MET A 336 -7.42 13.92 6.18
CA MET A 336 -6.48 12.92 6.71
C MET A 336 -5.68 13.48 7.88
N ARG A 337 -5.17 14.73 7.76
CA ARG A 337 -4.46 15.41 8.85
C ARG A 337 -5.33 15.62 10.10
N ARG A 338 -6.60 15.99 9.92
CA ARG A 338 -7.54 16.18 11.05
C ARG A 338 -7.84 14.90 11.83
N ASN A 339 -7.75 13.74 11.17
CA ASN A 339 -8.00 12.43 11.79
C ASN A 339 -6.71 11.74 12.26
N GLU A 340 -5.54 12.38 12.11
CA GLU A 340 -4.31 11.88 12.71
C GLU A 340 -4.29 12.24 14.20
N PHE A 341 -4.14 11.24 15.05
CA PHE A 341 -3.83 11.46 16.45
C PHE A 341 -2.36 11.93 16.53
N GLU A 342 -2.15 13.24 16.55
CA GLU A 342 -0.84 13.84 16.80
C GLU A 342 -0.41 13.63 18.25
N LYS A 343 0.07 12.43 18.58
CA LYS A 343 1.01 12.16 19.68
C LYS A 343 1.95 11.04 19.29
N ILE A 344 2.80 11.29 18.28
CA ILE A 344 4.03 10.52 18.14
C ILE A 344 5.12 11.36 18.82
N GLU A 345 5.48 11.02 20.05
CA GLU A 345 6.61 11.61 20.81
C GLU A 345 7.98 11.14 20.26
N SER A 346 8.13 11.05 18.94
CA SER A 346 9.42 10.78 18.32
C SER A 346 10.09 12.08 17.92
N SER A 347 11.33 12.28 18.36
CA SER A 347 12.19 13.44 18.07
C SER A 347 12.47 13.71 16.58
N HIS A 348 12.00 12.85 15.67
CA HIS A 348 12.11 12.98 14.22
C HIS A 348 10.72 12.90 13.58
N SER A 349 9.92 13.97 13.68
CA SER A 349 8.62 14.02 13.01
C SER A 349 8.82 14.11 11.49
N ILE A 350 8.74 12.98 10.80
CA ILE A 350 8.64 12.99 9.33
C ILE A 350 7.35 13.75 9.00
N ASN A 351 7.51 14.92 8.40
CA ASN A 351 6.41 15.83 8.14
C ASN A 351 5.43 15.24 7.12
N SER A 352 4.16 15.62 7.26
CA SER A 352 3.19 15.46 6.18
C SER A 352 3.68 16.20 4.93
N ILE A 353 3.28 15.72 3.74
CA ILE A 353 3.65 16.38 2.49
C ILE A 353 3.22 17.86 2.48
N SER A 354 4.09 18.71 1.92
CA SER A 354 3.83 20.13 1.77
C SER A 354 2.54 20.37 0.97
N PRO A 355 1.64 21.27 1.41
CA PRO A 355 0.45 21.67 0.66
C PRO A 355 0.74 22.07 -0.79
N PHE A 356 1.90 22.69 -1.05
CA PHE A 356 2.28 23.13 -2.39
C PHE A 356 2.51 21.97 -3.37
N TYR A 357 2.86 20.78 -2.88
CA TYR A 357 3.07 19.61 -3.74
C TYR A 357 1.79 19.12 -4.42
N TYR A 358 0.60 19.45 -3.90
CA TYR A 358 -0.66 19.11 -4.57
C TYR A 358 -0.84 19.82 -5.91
N LEU A 359 -0.12 20.91 -6.19
CA LEU A 359 -0.04 21.52 -7.52
C LEU A 359 0.54 20.56 -8.57
N LEU A 360 1.32 19.56 -8.15
CA LEU A 360 1.89 18.53 -9.02
C LEU A 360 0.96 17.32 -9.23
N SER A 361 -0.21 17.28 -8.59
CA SER A 361 -1.19 16.18 -8.75
C SER A 361 -1.54 15.91 -10.22
N PRO A 362 -1.86 16.92 -11.06
CA PRO A 362 -2.18 16.70 -12.47
C PRO A 362 -1.01 16.09 -13.25
N ILE A 363 0.22 16.57 -13.03
CA ILE A 363 1.43 16.03 -13.70
C ILE A 363 1.60 14.55 -13.36
N LYS A 364 1.50 14.21 -12.07
CA LYS A 364 1.54 12.82 -11.62
C LYS A 364 0.41 11.99 -12.24
N ASP A 365 -0.81 12.52 -12.32
CA ASP A 365 -1.95 11.81 -12.95
C ASP A 365 -1.71 11.54 -14.44
N LEU A 366 -1.11 12.47 -15.18
CA LEU A 366 -0.72 12.24 -16.57
C LEU A 366 0.32 11.12 -16.67
N VAL A 367 1.36 11.14 -15.81
CA VAL A 367 2.38 10.08 -15.77
C VAL A 367 1.73 8.72 -15.47
N ILE A 368 0.82 8.64 -14.49
CA ILE A 368 0.09 7.40 -14.17
C ILE A 368 -0.81 6.96 -15.33
N GLY A 369 -1.46 7.89 -16.03
CA GLY A 369 -2.28 7.62 -17.20
C GLY A 369 -1.48 7.01 -18.34
N LEU A 370 -0.24 7.44 -18.54
CA LEU A 370 0.69 6.81 -19.50
C LEU A 370 1.16 5.43 -19.03
N VAL A 371 1.52 5.30 -17.74
CA VAL A 371 1.95 4.02 -17.15
C VAL A 371 0.84 2.97 -17.18
N TRP A 372 -0.42 3.38 -17.18
CA TRP A 372 -1.60 2.51 -17.21
C TRP A 372 -1.65 1.56 -18.41
N PHE A 373 -1.03 1.92 -19.54
CA PHE A 373 -0.99 1.05 -20.74
C PHE A 373 0.10 -0.03 -20.67
N VAL A 374 1.14 0.14 -19.84
CA VAL A 374 2.28 -0.78 -19.76
C VAL A 374 1.88 -2.23 -19.39
N PRO A 375 0.95 -2.46 -18.44
CA PRO A 375 0.46 -3.80 -18.09
C PRO A 375 -0.15 -4.62 -19.25
N ILE A 376 -0.74 -3.93 -20.24
CA ILE A 376 -1.37 -4.56 -21.40
C ILE A 376 -0.29 -5.13 -22.32
N LEU A 377 0.83 -4.42 -22.43
CA LEU A 377 1.95 -4.76 -23.33
C LEU A 377 2.99 -5.68 -22.69
N SER A 378 3.00 -5.81 -21.36
CA SER A 378 4.05 -6.55 -20.65
C SER A 378 3.54 -7.22 -19.38
N ASN A 379 3.90 -8.49 -19.22
CA ASN A 379 3.64 -9.27 -18.00
C ASN A 379 4.90 -9.54 -17.17
N THR A 380 6.05 -8.98 -17.55
CA THR A 380 7.34 -9.20 -16.86
C THR A 380 7.56 -8.15 -15.78
N VAL A 381 8.09 -8.51 -14.63
CA VAL A 381 8.43 -7.58 -13.55
C VAL A 381 9.81 -7.85 -12.97
N VAL A 382 10.44 -6.77 -12.49
CA VAL A 382 11.64 -6.83 -11.65
C VAL A 382 11.22 -6.46 -10.24
N TRP A 383 11.47 -7.35 -9.29
CA TRP A 383 11.10 -7.14 -7.90
C TRP A 383 12.20 -7.64 -6.96
N ARG A 384 12.73 -6.72 -6.12
CA ARG A 384 13.82 -6.98 -5.16
C ARG A 384 15.04 -7.67 -5.80
N GLY A 385 15.38 -7.26 -7.03
CA GLY A 385 16.52 -7.81 -7.80
C GLY A 385 16.18 -9.02 -8.67
N ASN A 386 15.02 -9.65 -8.46
CA ASN A 386 14.61 -10.84 -9.19
C ASN A 386 13.68 -10.51 -10.35
N ARG A 387 13.75 -11.28 -11.45
CA ARG A 387 12.91 -11.10 -12.64
C ARG A 387 11.90 -12.23 -12.78
N TYR A 388 10.63 -11.87 -12.93
CA TYR A 388 9.53 -12.83 -13.04
C TYR A 388 8.57 -12.51 -14.17
N ILE A 389 7.86 -13.53 -14.63
CA ILE A 389 6.65 -13.40 -15.45
C ILE A 389 5.44 -13.55 -14.53
N ILE A 390 4.49 -12.62 -14.61
CA ILE A 390 3.25 -12.65 -13.83
C ILE A 390 2.19 -13.41 -14.62
N GLY A 391 1.72 -14.53 -14.09
CA GLY A 391 0.64 -15.37 -14.57
C GLY A 391 -0.76 -14.92 -14.11
N LYS A 392 -1.74 -15.81 -14.29
CA LYS A 392 -3.11 -15.63 -13.76
C LYS A 392 -3.08 -15.61 -12.22
N GLU A 393 -3.96 -14.82 -11.61
CA GLU A 393 -3.97 -14.58 -10.14
C GLU A 393 -2.60 -14.17 -9.58
N THR A 394 -1.76 -13.55 -10.42
CA THR A 394 -0.44 -13.03 -10.06
C THR A 394 0.59 -14.10 -9.68
N LEU A 395 0.37 -15.36 -10.07
CA LEU A 395 1.35 -16.43 -9.94
C LEU A 395 2.64 -16.06 -10.67
N LEU A 396 3.76 -16.10 -9.94
CA LEU A 396 5.09 -15.85 -10.45
C LEU A 396 5.57 -17.09 -11.21
N LYS A 397 6.25 -16.85 -12.34
CA LYS A 397 7.05 -17.84 -13.04
C LYS A 397 8.46 -17.29 -13.25
N PRO A 398 9.51 -18.12 -13.19
CA PRO A 398 10.86 -17.69 -13.53
C PRO A 398 10.88 -17.13 -14.97
N CYS A 399 11.67 -16.09 -15.19
CA CYS A 399 11.93 -15.60 -16.54
C CYS A 399 13.15 -16.35 -17.09
N SER A 400 12.97 -17.23 -18.08
CA SER A 400 14.09 -17.97 -18.69
C SER A 400 15.09 -17.03 -19.37
N GLU A 401 16.39 -17.35 -19.27
CA GLU A 401 17.49 -16.54 -19.82
C GLU A 401 17.40 -16.33 -21.34
N ALA A 402 16.67 -17.18 -22.08
CA ALA A 402 16.43 -16.99 -23.52
C ALA A 402 15.71 -15.66 -23.85
N ASN A 403 14.94 -15.10 -22.91
CA ASN A 403 14.29 -13.78 -23.03
C ASN A 403 15.16 -12.62 -22.48
N ALA A 404 16.42 -12.89 -22.10
CA ALA A 404 17.36 -11.91 -21.58
C ALA A 404 18.13 -11.17 -22.67
N TRP A 405 18.18 -11.66 -23.92
CA TRP A 405 18.97 -11.02 -24.98
C TRP A 405 18.48 -9.61 -25.35
N ARG A 406 17.15 -9.42 -25.46
CA ARG A 406 16.55 -8.07 -25.64
C ARG A 406 16.90 -7.10 -24.50
N TYR A 407 17.19 -7.61 -23.30
CA TYR A 407 17.59 -6.81 -22.15
C TYR A 407 19.11 -6.56 -22.12
N ARG A 408 19.95 -7.55 -22.45
CA ARG A 408 21.40 -7.34 -22.63
C ARG A 408 21.69 -6.25 -23.64
N PHE A 409 20.88 -6.13 -24.70
CA PHE A 409 20.99 -5.04 -25.67
C PHE A 409 20.67 -3.66 -25.04
N VAL A 410 19.59 -3.56 -24.26
CA VAL A 410 19.19 -2.31 -23.57
C VAL A 410 20.14 -1.95 -22.41
N GLU A 411 20.71 -2.94 -21.74
CA GLU A 411 21.66 -2.75 -20.63
C GLU A 411 23.06 -2.41 -21.15
N ALA A 412 23.48 -2.99 -22.29
CA ALA A 412 24.68 -2.60 -23.02
C ALA A 412 24.59 -1.16 -23.56
N ILE A 413 23.40 -0.71 -23.96
CA ILE A 413 23.16 0.71 -24.28
C ILE A 413 23.28 1.56 -23.00
N LYS A 414 22.70 1.13 -21.87
CA LYS A 414 22.77 1.89 -20.61
C LYS A 414 24.17 2.02 -20.01
N THR A 415 25.03 1.01 -20.17
CA THR A 415 26.43 1.07 -19.71
C THR A 415 27.32 1.90 -20.62
N LYS A 416 26.87 2.17 -21.86
CA LYS A 416 27.59 3.04 -22.81
C LYS A 416 27.21 4.52 -22.70
N PHE A 417 26.18 4.85 -21.91
CA PHE A 417 25.63 6.20 -21.69
C PHE A 417 25.51 6.59 -20.21
N ALA A 418 26.15 5.83 -19.31
CA ALA A 418 26.44 6.20 -17.93
C ALA A 418 27.93 6.50 -17.84
#